data_AF-A0A8C2FEP8-F1
#
_entry.id   AF-A0A8C2FEP8-F1
#
_cell.length_a   1.000
_cell.length_b   1.000
_cell.length_c   1.000
_cell.angle_alpha   90.00
_cell.angle_beta   90.00
_cell.angle_gamma   90.00
#
_symmetry.space_group_name_H-M   'P 1'
#
loop_
_entity.id
_entity.type
_entity.pdbx_description
1 polymer ?
#
loop_
_entity_poly.entity_id
_entity_poly.type
_entity_poly.pdbx_seq_one_letter_code
_entity_poly.pdbx_strand_id
1 'polypeptide(L)'
;MGRIPDWEPKYYSPDQVKVPYFIPDTPAARADIAAQYTTVSRLDQGVGLVLQELRDAGYENDTLVIYSSDNGIPFPNGRTNLYGSGVKEPMLVSSPEHQQRWGQVSQAYVSLLDITPTILDWFSLPYPSYSLSGPRPVVLTGQSLLPALISEPSWVTVYASQSLHEVTMFYPMRSIHQGRYRLLHNMHYRMPFPIDQ
;
A
#
# COMPACT_ATOMS: atom_id res chain seq x y z
N MET A 1 -24.11 1.84 6.22
CA MET A 1 -23.37 1.32 5.05
C MET A 1 -24.20 1.63 3.82
N GLY A 2 -23.70 2.48 2.92
CA GLY A 2 -24.40 2.80 1.67
C GLY A 2 -24.59 1.55 0.84
N ARG A 3 -25.77 1.39 0.22
CA ARG A 3 -25.99 0.36 -0.80
C ARG A 3 -25.42 0.92 -2.10
N ILE A 4 -24.45 0.24 -2.69
CA ILE A 4 -24.10 0.44 -4.10
C ILE A 4 -25.21 -0.30 -4.87
N PRO A 5 -26.12 0.39 -5.56
CA PRO A 5 -27.27 -0.25 -6.21
C PRO A 5 -26.83 -1.32 -7.22
N ASP A 6 -25.66 -1.12 -7.83
CA ASP A 6 -25.13 -1.93 -8.92
C ASP A 6 -24.05 -2.92 -8.46
N TRP A 7 -23.94 -3.20 -7.16
CA TRP A 7 -23.02 -4.21 -6.67
C TRP A 7 -23.60 -5.62 -6.83
N GLU A 8 -22.91 -6.45 -7.61
CA GLU A 8 -23.19 -7.87 -7.70
C GLU A 8 -22.32 -8.64 -6.68
N PRO A 9 -22.91 -9.21 -5.61
CA PRO A 9 -22.12 -9.91 -4.59
C PRO A 9 -21.52 -11.19 -5.15
N LYS A 10 -20.20 -11.30 -5.09
CA LYS A 10 -19.46 -12.54 -5.37
C LYS A 10 -19.00 -13.17 -4.07
N TYR A 11 -19.62 -14.30 -3.72
CA TYR A 11 -19.28 -15.07 -2.53
C TYR A 11 -18.23 -16.13 -2.85
N TYR A 12 -17.42 -16.46 -1.85
CA TYR A 12 -16.39 -17.48 -1.92
C TYR A 12 -16.58 -18.51 -0.80
N SER A 13 -16.27 -19.77 -1.09
CA SER A 13 -16.23 -20.83 -0.08
C SER A 13 -14.79 -21.03 0.45
N PRO A 14 -14.62 -21.59 1.68
CA PRO A 14 -13.30 -21.80 2.29
C PRO A 14 -12.31 -22.67 1.49
N ASP A 15 -12.80 -23.49 0.55
CA ASP A 15 -11.99 -24.31 -0.36
C ASP A 15 -11.50 -23.54 -1.60
N GLN A 16 -12.08 -22.37 -1.89
CA GLN A 16 -11.71 -21.53 -3.04
C GLN A 16 -10.57 -20.53 -2.73
N VAL A 17 -10.17 -20.40 -1.47
CA VAL A 17 -9.18 -19.40 -1.05
C VAL A 17 -7.76 -19.93 -1.03
N LYS A 18 -6.82 -19.06 -1.38
CA LYS A 18 -5.39 -19.30 -1.18
C LYS A 18 -4.99 -18.75 0.17
N VAL A 19 -4.52 -19.62 1.07
CA VAL A 19 -4.03 -19.22 2.39
C VAL A 19 -2.60 -18.68 2.25
N PRO A 20 -2.33 -17.39 2.55
CA PRO A 20 -0.99 -16.83 2.59
C PRO A 20 -0.10 -17.58 3.60
N TYR A 21 1.20 -17.67 3.30
CA TYR A 21 2.16 -18.47 4.09
C TYR A 21 2.26 -18.09 5.58
N PHE A 22 1.85 -16.87 5.94
CA PHE A 22 1.92 -16.32 7.30
C PHE A 22 0.61 -16.49 8.09
N ILE A 23 -0.42 -17.07 7.48
CA ILE A 23 -1.72 -17.32 8.11
C ILE A 23 -1.85 -18.81 8.43
N PRO A 24 -2.33 -19.20 9.64
CA PRO A 24 -2.60 -20.60 9.96
C PRO A 24 -3.64 -21.22 9.00
N ASP A 25 -3.30 -22.31 8.33
CA ASP A 25 -4.21 -23.02 7.44
C ASP A 25 -5.22 -23.86 8.25
N THR A 26 -6.30 -23.19 8.67
CA THR A 26 -7.36 -23.76 9.52
C THR A 26 -8.74 -23.42 8.95
N PRO A 27 -9.80 -24.17 9.30
CA PRO A 27 -11.16 -23.86 8.84
C PRO A 27 -11.61 -22.43 9.18
N ALA A 28 -11.25 -21.94 10.37
CA ALA A 28 -11.58 -20.58 10.80
C ALA A 28 -10.88 -19.53 9.91
N ALA A 29 -9.57 -19.63 9.73
CA ALA A 29 -8.82 -18.69 8.89
C ALA A 29 -9.28 -18.71 7.42
N ARG A 30 -9.62 -19.89 6.88
CA ARG A 30 -10.16 -19.99 5.52
C ARG A 30 -11.53 -19.33 5.37
N ALA A 31 -12.39 -19.44 6.38
CA ALA A 31 -13.67 -18.73 6.40
C ALA A 31 -13.47 -17.21 6.42
N ASP A 32 -12.53 -16.71 7.22
CA ASP A 32 -12.17 -15.29 7.26
C ASP A 32 -11.63 -14.79 5.92
N ILE A 33 -10.73 -15.54 5.27
CA ILE A 33 -10.19 -15.19 3.95
C ILE A 33 -11.31 -15.21 2.89
N ALA A 34 -12.27 -16.13 2.96
CA ALA A 34 -13.38 -16.21 2.02
C ALA A 34 -14.31 -14.98 2.14
N ALA A 35 -14.58 -14.54 3.37
CA ALA A 35 -15.27 -13.29 3.63
C ALA A 35 -14.47 -12.06 3.15
N GLN A 36 -13.14 -12.08 3.33
CA GLN A 36 -12.25 -11.04 2.81
C GLN A 36 -12.31 -10.97 1.27
N TYR A 37 -12.24 -12.09 0.55
CA TYR A 37 -12.32 -12.13 -0.93
C TYR A 37 -13.65 -11.56 -1.45
N THR A 38 -14.74 -11.84 -0.75
CA THR A 38 -16.06 -11.26 -1.05
C THR A 38 -16.01 -9.74 -0.95
N THR A 39 -15.39 -9.21 0.11
CA THR A 39 -15.24 -7.76 0.33
C THR A 39 -14.29 -7.12 -0.68
N VAL A 40 -13.20 -7.80 -1.04
CA VAL A 40 -12.27 -7.35 -2.10
C VAL A 40 -12.97 -7.30 -3.46
N SER A 41 -13.87 -8.25 -3.76
CA SER A 41 -14.65 -8.22 -5.00
C SER A 41 -15.61 -7.02 -5.05
N ARG A 42 -16.14 -6.60 -3.90
CA ARG A 42 -16.92 -5.35 -3.80
C ARG A 42 -16.04 -4.11 -4.00
N LEU A 43 -14.83 -4.09 -3.42
CA LEU A 43 -13.85 -3.01 -3.63
C LEU A 43 -13.50 -2.87 -5.12
N ASP A 44 -13.21 -3.98 -5.79
CA ASP A 44 -12.86 -4.04 -7.21
C ASP A 44 -13.97 -3.45 -8.11
N GLN A 45 -15.23 -3.84 -7.88
CA GLN A 45 -16.37 -3.21 -8.55
C GLN A 45 -16.46 -1.70 -8.28
N GLY A 46 -16.21 -1.28 -7.04
CA GLY A 46 -16.15 0.15 -6.68
C GLY A 46 -15.07 0.92 -7.43
N VAL A 47 -13.88 0.34 -7.62
CA VAL A 47 -12.82 0.90 -8.46
C VAL A 47 -13.30 1.03 -9.90
N GLY A 48 -13.95 0.00 -10.44
CA GLY A 48 -14.55 0.02 -11.78
C GLY A 48 -15.55 1.16 -11.96
N LEU A 49 -16.43 1.40 -10.98
CA LEU A 49 -17.38 2.50 -11.00
C LEU A 49 -16.69 3.87 -11.01
N VAL A 50 -15.69 4.09 -10.13
CA VAL A 50 -14.95 5.36 -10.08
C VAL A 50 -14.24 5.64 -11.41
N LEU A 51 -13.62 4.63 -12.01
CA LEU A 51 -12.98 4.76 -13.32
C LEU A 51 -14.01 4.99 -14.44
N GLN A 52 -15.19 4.37 -14.36
CA GLN A 52 -16.28 4.61 -15.31
C GLN A 52 -16.77 6.07 -15.25
N GLU A 53 -16.94 6.63 -14.06
CA GLU A 53 -17.32 8.04 -13.90
C GLU A 53 -16.28 8.99 -14.50
N LEU A 54 -14.98 8.70 -14.33
CA LEU A 54 -13.92 9.47 -14.99
C LEU A 54 -14.01 9.38 -16.53
N ARG A 55 -14.37 8.21 -17.07
CA ARG A 55 -14.61 8.01 -18.51
C ARG A 55 -15.79 8.80 -19.01
N ASP A 56 -16.93 8.67 -18.34
CA ASP A 56 -18.20 9.28 -18.75
C ASP A 56 -18.12 10.82 -18.66
N ALA A 57 -17.33 11.34 -17.72
CA ALA A 57 -17.01 12.76 -17.62
C ALA A 57 -15.95 13.23 -18.65
N GLY A 58 -15.32 12.33 -19.40
CA GLY A 58 -14.33 12.65 -20.44
C GLY A 58 -12.91 12.91 -19.93
N TYR A 59 -12.58 12.52 -18.69
CA TYR A 59 -11.28 12.80 -18.04
C TYR A 59 -10.33 11.60 -17.97
N GLU A 60 -10.72 10.43 -18.50
CA GLU A 60 -9.89 9.21 -18.45
C GLU A 60 -8.47 9.43 -19.02
N ASN A 61 -8.36 10.14 -20.14
CA ASN A 61 -7.09 10.35 -20.84
C ASN A 61 -6.29 11.57 -20.33
N ASP A 62 -6.79 12.25 -19.28
CA ASP A 62 -6.15 13.43 -18.68
C ASP A 62 -5.82 13.22 -17.18
N THR A 63 -6.02 12.00 -16.66
CA THR A 63 -5.93 11.69 -15.23
C THR A 63 -4.85 10.66 -14.93
N LEU A 64 -3.90 11.00 -14.07
CA LEU A 64 -3.00 10.03 -13.43
C LEU A 64 -3.79 9.21 -12.39
N VAL A 65 -3.80 7.89 -12.53
CA VAL A 65 -4.43 6.98 -11.57
C VAL A 65 -3.38 6.23 -10.77
N ILE A 66 -3.48 6.30 -9.44
CA ILE A 66 -2.65 5.53 -8.51
C ILE A 66 -3.57 4.67 -7.64
N TYR A 67 -3.32 3.36 -7.57
CA TYR A 67 -4.01 2.44 -6.68
C TYR A 67 -3.02 1.79 -5.71
N SER A 68 -3.32 1.82 -4.42
CA SER A 68 -2.52 1.18 -3.38
C SER A 68 -3.37 0.86 -2.14
N SER A 69 -2.72 0.36 -1.09
CA SER A 69 -3.27 0.07 0.24
C SER A 69 -2.42 0.79 1.28
N ASP A 70 -2.96 1.01 2.48
CA ASP A 70 -2.28 1.73 3.57
C ASP A 70 -1.33 0.82 4.38
N ASN A 71 -1.73 -0.42 4.63
CA ASN A 71 -0.94 -1.44 5.30
C ASN A 71 -1.38 -2.87 4.94
N GLY A 72 -0.58 -3.84 5.36
CA GLY A 72 -0.86 -5.26 5.18
C GLY A 72 -2.17 -5.73 5.84
N ILE A 73 -2.63 -6.90 5.41
CA ILE A 73 -3.93 -7.47 5.78
C ILE A 73 -4.07 -7.76 7.30
N PRO A 74 -5.30 -7.74 7.87
CA PRO A 74 -5.53 -7.88 9.31
C PRO A 74 -5.47 -9.35 9.77
N PHE A 75 -4.32 -9.97 9.61
CA PHE A 75 -4.03 -11.35 10.01
C PHE A 75 -2.70 -11.43 10.77
N PRO A 76 -2.37 -12.55 11.43
CA PRO A 76 -1.09 -12.71 12.13
C PRO A 76 0.10 -12.31 11.26
N ASN A 77 1.07 -11.60 11.85
CA ASN A 77 2.24 -11.04 11.15
C ASN A 77 1.91 -10.00 10.04
N GLY A 78 0.65 -9.65 9.80
CA GLY A 78 0.19 -8.66 8.83
C GLY A 78 0.19 -7.25 9.42
N ARG A 79 -0.98 -6.60 9.44
CA ARG A 79 -1.20 -5.28 10.07
C ARG A 79 -0.48 -5.19 11.43
N THR A 80 0.01 -3.99 11.74
CA THR A 80 0.82 -3.63 12.94
C THR A 80 2.25 -4.17 12.98
N ASN A 81 2.70 -4.96 12.00
CA ASN A 81 4.06 -5.49 11.93
C ASN A 81 4.87 -4.87 10.79
N LEU A 82 6.19 -4.73 10.97
CA LEU A 82 7.12 -4.35 9.89
C LEU A 82 7.70 -5.58 9.13
N TYR A 83 7.03 -6.73 9.23
CA TYR A 83 7.30 -7.92 8.42
C TYR A 83 6.83 -7.75 6.97
N GLY A 84 7.22 -8.67 6.08
CA GLY A 84 6.82 -8.61 4.67
C GLY A 84 5.32 -8.49 4.48
N SER A 85 4.57 -9.26 5.26
CA SER A 85 3.11 -9.31 5.28
C SER A 85 2.42 -8.05 5.82
N GLY A 86 3.13 -7.18 6.53
CA GLY A 86 2.56 -5.96 7.13
C GLY A 86 2.86 -4.66 6.37
N VAL A 87 3.85 -4.67 5.48
CA VAL A 87 4.30 -3.46 4.75
C VAL A 87 4.39 -3.61 3.22
N LYS A 88 4.07 -4.78 2.67
CA LYS A 88 4.06 -4.98 1.22
C LYS A 88 2.66 -4.69 0.68
N GLU A 89 2.53 -3.56 0.01
CA GLU A 89 1.26 -3.09 -0.53
C GLU A 89 1.17 -3.32 -2.06
N PRO A 90 -0.04 -3.51 -2.61
CA PRO A 90 -0.25 -3.34 -4.05
C PRO A 90 0.11 -1.91 -4.45
N MET A 91 0.69 -1.74 -5.64
CA MET A 91 0.97 -0.43 -6.22
C MET A 91 0.76 -0.51 -7.73
N LEU A 92 -0.24 0.22 -8.22
CA LEU A 92 -0.48 0.42 -9.65
C LEU A 92 -0.42 1.91 -9.94
N VAL A 93 0.29 2.29 -11.00
CA VAL A 93 0.39 3.66 -11.48
C VAL A 93 0.11 3.67 -12.96
N SER A 94 -0.95 4.38 -13.38
CA SER A 94 -1.38 4.50 -14.76
C SER A 94 -1.40 5.96 -15.16
N SER A 95 -0.43 6.36 -15.99
CA SER A 95 -0.38 7.69 -16.59
C SER A 95 -0.87 7.61 -18.03
N PRO A 96 -1.76 8.51 -18.48
CA PRO A 96 -2.17 8.57 -19.88
C PRO A 96 -1.06 9.08 -20.80
N GLU A 97 -0.07 9.82 -20.27
CA GLU A 97 1.06 10.36 -21.02
C GLU A 97 2.24 9.38 -21.16
N HIS A 98 2.37 8.43 -20.23
CA HIS A 98 3.48 7.48 -20.16
C HIS A 98 2.99 6.02 -20.26
N GLN A 99 2.70 5.60 -21.49
CA GLN A 99 2.08 4.29 -21.78
C GLN A 99 3.09 3.18 -22.12
N GLN A 100 4.40 3.50 -22.21
CA GLN A 100 5.45 2.59 -22.69
C GLN A 100 5.56 1.29 -21.88
N ARG A 101 5.15 1.33 -20.61
CA ARG A 101 5.22 0.21 -19.68
C ARG A 101 3.87 -0.26 -19.13
N TRP A 102 2.77 0.13 -19.76
CA TRP A 102 1.45 -0.42 -19.39
C TRP A 102 1.44 -1.96 -19.47
N GLY A 103 0.83 -2.58 -18.47
CA GLY A 103 0.79 -4.05 -18.33
C GLY A 103 2.11 -4.72 -17.91
N GLN A 104 3.19 -3.96 -17.69
CA GLN A 104 4.46 -4.51 -17.22
C GLN A 104 4.54 -4.54 -15.69
N VAL A 105 5.51 -5.30 -15.17
CA VAL A 105 5.83 -5.39 -13.74
C VAL A 105 7.20 -4.75 -13.51
N SER A 106 7.28 -3.86 -12.51
CA SER A 106 8.56 -3.32 -12.03
C SER A 106 9.07 -4.14 -10.84
N GLN A 107 10.39 -4.28 -10.74
CA GLN A 107 11.11 -4.87 -9.61
C GLN A 107 11.73 -3.81 -8.69
N ALA A 108 11.54 -2.53 -9.02
CA ALA A 108 12.00 -1.41 -8.21
C ALA A 108 11.35 -1.40 -6.82
N TYR A 109 12.13 -1.03 -5.82
CA TYR A 109 11.68 -0.92 -4.44
C TYR A 109 11.16 0.50 -4.23
N VAL A 110 9.86 0.61 -3.94
CA VAL A 110 9.13 1.88 -3.78
C VAL A 110 8.39 1.93 -2.44
N SER A 111 8.02 3.13 -2.00
CA SER A 111 7.32 3.41 -0.76
C SER A 111 6.07 4.24 -1.00
N LEU A 112 5.08 4.16 -0.10
CA LEU A 112 3.96 5.11 -0.09
C LEU A 112 4.44 6.57 0.09
N LEU A 113 5.64 6.79 0.66
CA LEU A 113 6.27 8.11 0.73
C LEU A 113 6.60 8.71 -0.65
N ASP A 114 6.60 7.89 -1.70
CA ASP A 114 6.85 8.30 -3.08
C ASP A 114 5.58 8.89 -3.74
N ILE A 115 4.38 8.67 -3.17
CA ILE A 115 3.12 9.17 -3.75
C ILE A 115 3.09 10.70 -3.80
N THR A 116 3.38 11.37 -2.68
CA THR A 116 3.40 12.84 -2.62
C THR A 116 4.35 13.47 -3.63
N PRO A 117 5.65 13.11 -3.70
CA PRO A 117 6.54 13.68 -4.71
C PRO A 117 6.13 13.29 -6.13
N THR A 118 5.50 12.13 -6.37
CA THR A 118 4.96 11.76 -7.69
C THR A 118 3.83 12.68 -8.12
N ILE A 119 2.87 12.98 -7.23
CA ILE A 119 1.74 13.86 -7.55
C ILE A 119 2.22 15.30 -7.75
N LEU A 120 3.17 15.77 -6.94
CA LEU A 120 3.78 17.09 -7.13
C LEU A 120 4.49 17.20 -8.48
N ASP A 121 5.25 16.17 -8.86
CA ASP A 121 5.94 16.09 -10.15
C ASP A 121 4.93 16.09 -11.32
N TRP A 122 3.84 15.31 -11.21
CA TRP A 122 2.76 15.28 -12.21
C TRP A 122 2.17 16.67 -12.50
N PHE A 123 1.97 17.49 -11.47
CA PHE A 123 1.47 18.86 -11.61
C PHE A 123 2.57 19.91 -11.78
N SER A 124 3.84 19.51 -11.92
CA SER A 124 4.98 20.43 -11.99
C SER A 124 5.06 21.42 -10.82
N LEU A 125 4.69 20.96 -9.61
CA LEU A 125 4.69 21.76 -8.39
C LEU A 125 5.94 21.51 -7.56
N PRO A 126 6.66 22.56 -7.11
CA PRO A 126 7.78 22.39 -6.20
C PRO A 126 7.29 22.06 -4.79
N TYR A 127 8.07 21.26 -4.04
CA TYR A 127 7.86 21.13 -2.60
C TYR A 127 8.33 22.42 -1.89
N PRO A 128 7.50 23.05 -1.03
CA PRO A 128 7.87 24.30 -0.40
C PRO A 128 9.01 24.12 0.60
N SER A 129 9.83 25.17 0.77
CA SER A 129 10.85 25.22 1.82
C SER A 129 10.25 25.75 3.11
N TYR A 130 10.17 24.91 4.14
CA TYR A 130 9.69 25.29 5.48
C TYR A 130 10.29 24.37 6.55
N SER A 131 10.15 24.76 7.82
CA SER A 131 10.57 23.96 8.99
C SER A 131 9.38 23.80 9.94
N LEU A 132 9.20 22.61 10.52
CA LEU A 132 8.14 22.38 11.54
C LEU A 132 8.56 22.88 12.93
N SER A 133 9.77 22.52 13.35
CA SER A 133 10.34 22.92 14.65
C SER A 133 11.86 22.95 14.54
N GLY A 134 12.46 24.08 14.89
CA GLY A 134 13.91 24.30 14.79
C GLY A 134 14.38 24.69 13.37
N PRO A 135 15.71 24.74 13.15
CA PRO A 135 16.29 25.33 11.95
C PRO A 135 16.35 24.39 10.73
N ARG A 136 16.00 23.11 10.90
CA ARG A 136 16.14 22.12 9.81
C ARG A 136 14.92 22.16 8.89
N PRO A 137 15.10 22.38 7.58
CA PRO A 137 14.00 22.31 6.63
C PRO A 137 13.45 20.88 6.53
N VAL A 138 12.15 20.77 6.28
CA VAL A 138 11.50 19.51 5.93
C VAL A 138 11.89 19.12 4.51
N VAL A 139 12.36 17.89 4.33
CA VAL A 139 12.73 17.33 3.03
C VAL A 139 12.02 15.99 2.87
N LEU A 140 11.35 15.80 1.74
CA LEU A 140 10.76 14.51 1.39
C LEU A 140 11.89 13.51 1.11
N THR A 141 11.80 12.33 1.71
CA THR A 141 12.75 11.23 1.46
C THR A 141 12.28 10.28 0.37
N GLY A 142 11.00 10.36 -0.01
CA GLY A 142 10.49 9.69 -1.20
C GLY A 142 10.87 10.44 -2.47
N GLN A 143 10.61 9.82 -3.60
CA GLN A 143 10.93 10.35 -4.94
C GLN A 143 9.78 10.10 -5.92
N SER A 144 9.75 10.84 -7.02
CA SER A 144 8.72 10.64 -8.04
C SER A 144 8.85 9.26 -8.70
N LEU A 145 7.71 8.59 -8.89
CA LEU A 145 7.58 7.33 -9.60
C LEU A 145 7.41 7.52 -11.11
N LEU A 146 7.19 8.74 -11.61
CA LEU A 146 6.99 8.99 -13.05
C LEU A 146 8.14 8.47 -13.94
N PRO A 147 9.44 8.61 -13.55
CA PRO A 147 10.53 8.04 -14.34
C PRO A 147 10.43 6.51 -14.52
N ALA A 148 9.85 5.80 -13.54
CA ALA A 148 9.69 4.35 -13.59
C ALA A 148 8.67 3.90 -14.65
N LEU A 149 7.76 4.79 -15.06
CA LEU A 149 6.79 4.54 -16.12
C LEU A 149 7.43 4.51 -17.51
N ILE A 150 8.61 5.13 -17.67
CA ILE A 150 9.36 5.20 -18.92
C ILE A 150 10.42 4.10 -19.00
N SER A 151 11.21 3.94 -17.94
CA SER A 151 12.29 2.93 -17.88
C SER A 151 12.43 2.33 -16.49
N GLU A 152 12.95 1.11 -16.40
CA GLU A 152 13.09 0.40 -15.12
C GLU A 152 14.22 1.01 -14.28
N PRO A 153 13.93 1.56 -13.09
CA PRO A 153 14.96 2.10 -12.23
C PRO A 153 15.62 1.00 -11.39
N SER A 154 16.84 1.27 -10.91
CA SER A 154 17.61 0.37 -10.04
C SER A 154 17.38 0.64 -8.55
N TRP A 155 16.20 1.13 -8.17
CA TRP A 155 15.88 1.42 -6.77
C TRP A 155 15.74 0.13 -5.96
N VAL A 156 16.49 0.03 -4.87
CA VAL A 156 16.60 -1.21 -4.08
C VAL A 156 16.39 -1.00 -2.59
N THR A 157 16.11 0.21 -2.12
CA THR A 157 16.06 0.53 -0.68
C THR A 157 14.75 1.19 -0.30
N VAL A 158 14.08 0.66 0.72
CA VAL A 158 12.91 1.28 1.37
C VAL A 158 13.03 1.22 2.88
N TYR A 159 12.34 2.14 3.55
CA TYR A 159 12.34 2.30 5.00
C TYR A 159 10.91 2.21 5.56
N ALA A 160 10.77 1.80 6.81
CA ALA A 160 9.52 1.91 7.55
C ALA A 160 9.77 2.23 9.03
N SER A 161 8.80 2.90 9.64
CA SER A 161 8.87 3.36 11.03
C SER A 161 7.49 3.30 11.67
N GLN A 162 7.40 2.68 12.84
CA GLN A 162 6.17 2.59 13.64
C GLN A 162 6.48 2.89 15.10
N SER A 163 5.59 3.56 15.81
CA SER A 163 5.76 3.88 17.24
C SER A 163 4.62 3.32 18.08
N LEU A 164 3.39 3.66 17.72
CA LEU A 164 2.15 3.23 18.37
C LEU A 164 1.23 2.63 17.29
N HIS A 165 0.26 1.81 17.71
CA HIS A 165 -0.95 1.54 16.93
C HIS A 165 -2.14 2.15 17.68
N GLU A 166 -2.63 1.49 18.72
CA GLU A 166 -3.42 2.14 19.76
C GLU A 166 -2.51 2.85 20.77
N VAL A 167 -3.09 3.75 21.55
CA VAL A 167 -2.35 4.52 22.58
C VAL A 167 -1.73 3.62 23.65
N THR A 168 -2.34 2.46 23.92
CA THR A 168 -1.88 1.44 24.88
C THR A 168 -0.79 0.52 24.29
N MET A 169 -0.57 0.55 22.97
CA MET A 169 0.31 -0.36 22.25
C MET A 169 1.68 0.26 21.95
N PHE A 170 2.47 0.53 22.99
CA PHE A 170 3.81 1.12 22.83
C PHE A 170 4.88 0.07 22.50
N TYR A 171 5.02 -0.23 21.22
CA TYR A 171 6.03 -1.15 20.67
C TYR A 171 6.73 -0.56 19.43
N PRO A 172 7.69 0.37 19.61
CA PRO A 172 8.32 1.06 18.49
C PRO A 172 9.24 0.15 17.68
N MET A 173 9.12 0.23 16.35
CA MET A 173 9.88 -0.56 15.39
C MET A 173 10.44 0.32 14.27
N ARG A 174 11.65 -0.01 13.79
CA ARG A 174 12.27 0.61 12.60
C ARG A 174 12.74 -0.49 11.67
N SER A 175 12.59 -0.29 10.37
CA SER A 175 13.12 -1.25 9.38
C SER A 175 13.73 -0.59 8.16
N ILE A 176 14.73 -1.27 7.60
CA ILE A 176 15.27 -1.03 6.27
C ILE A 176 15.19 -2.33 5.47
N HIS A 177 14.78 -2.23 4.21
CA HIS A 177 14.79 -3.32 3.25
C HIS A 177 15.64 -2.89 2.06
N GLN A 178 16.76 -3.58 1.86
CA GLN A 178 17.72 -3.31 0.79
C GLN A 178 17.99 -4.56 -0.04
N GLY A 179 17.45 -4.60 -1.26
CA GLY A 179 17.48 -5.80 -2.11
C GLY A 179 16.95 -7.02 -1.35
N ARG A 180 17.76 -8.08 -1.25
CA ARG A 180 17.37 -9.31 -0.53
C ARG A 180 17.42 -9.23 1.00
N TYR A 181 17.96 -8.14 1.55
CA TYR A 181 18.23 -8.02 2.97
C TYR A 181 17.20 -7.14 3.66
N ARG A 182 16.69 -7.59 4.79
CA ARG A 182 15.80 -6.80 5.65
C ARG A 182 16.34 -6.78 7.06
N LEU A 183 16.44 -5.59 7.64
CA LEU A 183 16.73 -5.38 9.04
C LEU A 183 15.49 -4.83 9.73
N LEU A 184 15.13 -5.41 10.87
CA LEU A 184 14.08 -4.96 11.76
C LEU A 184 14.67 -4.71 13.14
N HIS A 185 14.47 -3.52 13.68
CA HIS A 185 14.87 -3.15 15.03
C HIS A 185 13.64 -2.93 15.90
N ASN A 186 13.42 -3.85 16.84
CA ASN A 186 12.39 -3.77 17.86
C ASN A 186 12.96 -3.04 19.08
N MET A 187 12.56 -1.79 19.30
CA MET A 187 13.13 -0.98 20.39
C MET A 187 12.66 -1.46 21.76
N HIS A 188 11.46 -2.05 21.83
CA HIS A 188 10.84 -2.57 23.05
C HIS A 188 10.85 -4.10 23.12
N TYR A 189 11.86 -4.75 22.55
CA TYR A 189 11.94 -6.22 22.40
C TYR A 189 11.87 -7.04 23.69
N ARG A 190 12.09 -6.43 24.87
CA ARG A 190 12.00 -7.11 26.17
C ARG A 190 10.56 -7.27 26.68
N MET A 191 9.61 -6.55 26.09
CA MET A 191 8.19 -6.64 26.39
C MET A 191 7.49 -7.51 25.34
N PRO A 192 6.36 -8.16 25.67
CA PRO A 192 5.57 -8.85 24.68
C PRO A 192 5.06 -7.87 23.61
N PHE A 193 4.91 -8.36 22.38
CA PHE A 193 4.23 -7.61 21.33
C PHE A 193 2.77 -7.39 21.73
N PRO A 194 2.25 -6.15 21.68
CA PRO A 194 0.87 -5.87 22.04
C PRO A 194 -0.08 -6.40 20.96
N ILE A 195 -1.18 -7.01 21.36
CA ILE A 195 -2.23 -7.52 20.46
C ILE A 195 -3.45 -6.63 20.63
N ASP A 196 -4.01 -6.12 19.53
CA ASP A 196 -5.29 -5.42 19.49
C ASP A 196 -6.33 -6.28 20.23
N GLN A 197 -6.95 -5.77 21.31
CA GLN A 197 -8.06 -6.43 22.01
C GLN A 197 -9.41 -5.91 21.53
#